data_AF-A0A0N8QCC3-F1
#
_entry.id   AF-A0A0N8QCC3-F1
#
_cell.length_a   1.000
_cell.length_b   1.000
_cell.length_c   1.000
_cell.angle_alpha   90.00
_cell.angle_beta   90.00
_cell.angle_gamma   90.00
#
_symmetry.space_group_name_H-M   'P 1'
#
loop_
_entity.id
_entity.type
_entity.pdbx_description
1 polymer ?
#
loop_
_entity_poly.entity_id
_entity_poly.type
_entity_poly.pdbx_seq_one_letter_code
_entity_poly.pdbx_strand_id
1 'polypeptide(L)'
;MGALGRCHWLVIGIRGGLTRLIKELFMSQVNMRDMLKAGCHFGHQTRYWNPKMGKYIFGARNKIHIINLEKTLPMFNEALTFVERLASGKNKILFVGTKRSAGKIVAEEAARCGSPYVDHRWLGGMLTNFKTIRQSIKRLR
;
A
#
# COMPACT_ATOMS: atom_id res chain seq x y z
N MET A 1 -41.35 -16.91 -38.34
CA MET A 1 -40.59 -18.10 -38.79
C MET A 1 -39.14 -17.65 -38.96
N GLY A 2 -38.16 -17.98 -38.13
CA GLY A 2 -37.95 -19.17 -37.33
C GLY A 2 -36.73 -19.92 -37.91
N ALA A 3 -35.52 -19.63 -37.40
CA ALA A 3 -34.35 -20.51 -37.55
C ALA A 3 -33.31 -20.19 -36.47
N LEU A 4 -33.49 -20.83 -35.32
CA LEU A 4 -32.47 -21.03 -34.29
C LEU A 4 -31.41 -21.99 -34.83
N GLY A 5 -30.20 -21.50 -35.08
CA GLY A 5 -29.02 -22.31 -35.39
C GLY A 5 -28.06 -22.37 -34.20
N ARG A 6 -28.29 -23.33 -33.30
CA ARG A 6 -27.41 -23.66 -32.18
C ARG A 6 -26.12 -24.29 -32.72
N CYS A 7 -24.97 -23.65 -32.51
CA CYS A 7 -23.68 -24.33 -32.50
C CYS A 7 -23.14 -24.36 -31.06
N HIS A 8 -23.47 -25.48 -30.44
CA HIS A 8 -22.95 -25.99 -29.18
C HIS A 8 -21.52 -26.53 -29.45
N TRP A 9 -20.65 -26.45 -28.44
CA TRP A 9 -19.36 -27.14 -28.30
C TRP A 9 -18.12 -26.52 -28.96
N LEU A 10 -17.39 -25.74 -28.16
CA LEU A 10 -16.01 -26.11 -27.85
C LEU A 10 -15.65 -25.65 -26.43
N VAL A 11 -16.04 -26.48 -25.46
CA VAL A 11 -15.45 -26.45 -24.11
C VAL A 11 -14.03 -26.98 -24.25
N ILE A 12 -13.07 -26.10 -24.57
CA ILE A 12 -11.65 -26.41 -24.34
C ILE A 12 -11.38 -26.08 -22.88
N GLY A 13 -11.35 -27.13 -22.07
CA GLY A 13 -10.89 -27.07 -20.69
C GLY A 13 -9.43 -26.62 -20.63
N ILE A 14 -9.21 -25.34 -20.32
CA ILE A 14 -7.92 -24.86 -19.82
C ILE A 14 -7.86 -25.28 -18.34
N ARG A 15 -7.30 -26.47 -18.12
CA ARG A 15 -6.90 -26.97 -16.81
C ARG A 15 -5.96 -25.95 -16.15
N GLY A 16 -6.42 -25.31 -15.07
CA GLY A 16 -5.66 -25.02 -13.84
C GLY A 16 -4.34 -24.23 -13.89
N GLY A 17 -3.86 -23.74 -15.04
CA GLY A 17 -2.58 -23.02 -15.14
C GLY A 17 -2.70 -21.51 -15.31
N LEU A 18 -3.78 -21.04 -15.95
CA LEU A 18 -3.91 -19.64 -16.34
C LEU A 18 -4.18 -18.71 -15.15
N THR A 19 -4.86 -19.18 -14.12
CA THR A 19 -5.13 -18.40 -12.90
C THR A 19 -3.88 -18.09 -12.08
N ARG A 20 -2.81 -18.90 -12.21
CA ARG A 20 -1.53 -18.64 -11.54
C ARG A 20 -0.71 -17.59 -12.31
N LEU A 21 -0.64 -17.72 -13.63
CA LEU A 21 0.05 -16.80 -14.53
C LEU A 21 -0.60 -15.40 -14.59
N ILE A 22 -1.94 -15.32 -14.55
CA ILE A 22 -2.64 -14.03 -14.47
C ILE A 22 -2.38 -13.33 -13.12
N LYS A 23 -2.18 -14.09 -12.04
CA LYS A 23 -1.82 -13.54 -10.73
C LYS A 23 -0.42 -12.94 -10.71
N GLU A 24 0.53 -13.55 -11.43
CA GLU A 24 1.90 -13.02 -11.58
C GLU A 24 1.95 -11.76 -12.45
N LEU A 25 1.08 -11.65 -13.47
CA LEU A 25 1.04 -10.50 -14.37
C LEU A 25 0.41 -9.23 -13.76
N PHE A 26 -0.34 -9.35 -12.66
CA PHE A 26 -1.07 -8.24 -12.03
C PHE A 26 -0.47 -7.72 -10.72
N MET A 27 0.68 -8.24 -10.28
CA MET A 27 1.44 -7.58 -9.23
C MET A 27 2.31 -6.52 -9.91
N SER A 28 2.09 -5.23 -9.61
CA SER A 28 3.06 -4.20 -9.94
C SER A 28 4.35 -4.51 -9.16
N GLN A 29 5.22 -5.33 -9.74
CA GLN A 29 6.45 -5.78 -9.14
C GLN A 29 7.38 -4.56 -9.05
N VAL A 30 7.35 -3.87 -7.91
CA VAL A 30 8.30 -2.78 -7.67
C VAL A 30 9.69 -3.39 -7.71
N ASN A 31 10.54 -2.87 -8.59
CA ASN A 31 11.88 -3.39 -8.78
C ASN A 31 12.89 -2.60 -7.94
N MET A 32 14.01 -3.23 -7.56
CA MET A 32 15.05 -2.57 -6.76
C MET A 32 15.61 -1.32 -7.48
N ARG A 33 15.71 -1.37 -8.81
CA ARG A 33 16.13 -0.23 -9.63
C ARG A 33 15.21 0.98 -9.47
N ASP A 34 13.90 0.76 -9.36
CA ASP A 34 12.94 1.85 -9.23
C ASP A 34 12.98 2.45 -7.82
N MET A 35 13.17 1.62 -6.79
CA MET A 35 13.40 2.10 -5.41
C MET A 35 14.69 2.93 -5.29
N LEU A 36 15.74 2.56 -6.03
CA LEU A 36 16.98 3.34 -6.10
C LEU A 36 16.75 4.69 -6.77
N LYS A 37 16.09 4.72 -7.93
CA LYS A 37 15.74 5.96 -8.66
C LYS A 37 14.85 6.88 -7.84
N ALA A 38 13.89 6.32 -7.10
CA ALA A 38 13.00 7.06 -6.22
C ALA A 38 13.68 7.56 -4.93
N GLY A 39 14.93 7.14 -4.65
CA GLY A 39 15.67 7.56 -3.45
C GLY A 39 15.17 6.92 -2.15
N CYS A 40 14.48 5.78 -2.20
CA CYS A 40 13.91 5.12 -1.01
C CYS A 40 14.95 4.61 0.01
N HIS A 41 16.21 4.51 -0.41
CA HIS A 41 17.32 4.02 0.41
C HIS A 41 17.91 5.09 1.34
N PHE A 42 17.56 6.37 1.16
CA PHE A 42 18.06 7.43 2.02
C PHE A 42 17.31 7.47 3.35
N GLY A 43 18.04 7.24 4.44
CA GLY A 43 17.55 7.37 5.81
C GLY A 43 17.80 8.74 6.40
N HIS A 44 17.81 8.82 7.74
CA HIS A 44 18.13 10.03 8.48
C HIS A 44 19.64 10.13 8.78
N GLN A 45 20.07 11.32 9.19
CA GLN A 45 21.36 11.55 9.83
C GLN A 45 21.66 10.55 10.96
N THR A 46 22.93 10.17 11.11
CA THR A 46 23.40 9.14 12.06
C THR A 46 23.11 9.43 13.53
N ARG A 47 22.87 10.69 13.90
CA ARG A 47 22.49 11.08 15.27
C ARG A 47 21.05 10.73 15.64
N TYR A 48 20.17 10.60 14.65
CA TYR A 48 18.73 10.37 14.85
C TYR A 48 18.33 8.95 14.43
N TRP A 49 19.02 7.95 14.98
CA TRP A 49 18.77 6.55 14.67
C TRP A 49 18.27 5.77 15.89
N ASN A 50 17.51 4.71 15.64
CA ASN A 50 17.05 3.79 16.66
C ASN A 50 17.89 2.49 16.58
N PRO A 51 18.55 2.05 17.65
CA PRO A 51 19.36 0.82 17.68
C PRO A 51 18.66 -0.43 17.13
N LYS A 52 17.34 -0.54 17.34
CA LYS A 52 16.53 -1.67 16.84
C LYS A 52 16.50 -1.76 15.30
N MET A 53 16.81 -0.67 14.60
CA MET A 53 16.88 -0.61 13.14
C MET A 53 18.22 -1.08 12.57
N GLY A 54 19.22 -1.41 13.40
CA GLY A 54 20.55 -1.81 12.95
C GLY A 54 20.52 -2.95 11.91
N LYS A 55 19.63 -3.93 12.08
CA LYS A 55 19.46 -5.04 11.11
C LYS A 55 18.94 -4.62 9.74
N TYR A 56 18.33 -3.45 9.58
CA TYR A 56 17.78 -2.94 8.32
C TYR A 56 18.64 -1.84 7.69
N ILE A 57 19.68 -1.39 8.39
CA ILE A 57 20.62 -0.38 7.90
C ILE A 57 21.75 -1.11 7.18
N PHE A 58 22.04 -0.71 5.93
CA PHE A 58 23.16 -1.25 5.16
C PHE A 58 24.48 -0.64 5.63
N GLY A 59 24.49 0.67 5.90
CA GLY A 59 25.66 1.41 6.35
C GLY A 59 25.37 2.90 6.51
N ALA A 60 26.41 3.71 6.65
CA ALA A 60 26.30 5.16 6.67
C ALA A 60 27.32 5.80 5.73
N ARG A 61 26.90 6.79 4.94
CA ARG A 61 27.76 7.59 4.07
C ARG A 61 27.44 9.06 4.29
N ASN A 62 28.45 9.91 4.38
CA ASN A 62 28.28 11.35 4.61
C ASN A 62 27.36 11.67 5.82
N LYS A 63 27.47 10.88 6.89
CA LYS A 63 26.63 10.97 8.11
C LYS A 63 25.13 10.72 7.87
N ILE A 64 24.73 10.10 6.76
CA ILE A 64 23.35 9.68 6.47
C ILE A 64 23.30 8.15 6.45
N HIS A 65 22.32 7.56 7.13
CA HIS A 65 22.08 6.12 7.08
C HIS A 65 21.51 5.70 5.72
N ILE A 66 22.04 4.61 5.19
CA ILE A 66 21.54 3.96 3.98
C ILE A 66 20.73 2.73 4.42
N ILE A 67 19.47 2.65 3.99
CA ILE A 67 18.55 1.55 4.28
C ILE A 67 18.84 0.40 3.31
N ASN A 68 18.84 -0.84 3.80
CA ASN A 68 19.08 -2.02 2.99
C ASN A 68 17.84 -2.39 2.15
N LEU A 69 17.91 -2.11 0.85
CA LEU A 69 16.84 -2.44 -0.10
C LEU A 69 16.66 -3.94 -0.37
N GLU A 70 17.69 -4.77 -0.18
CA GLU A 70 17.56 -6.23 -0.31
C GLU A 70 16.60 -6.80 0.74
N LYS A 71 16.51 -6.14 1.91
CA LYS A 71 15.54 -6.47 2.95
C LYS A 71 14.20 -5.76 2.73
N THR A 72 14.23 -4.51 2.27
CA THR A 72 13.01 -3.73 2.03
C THR A 72 12.15 -4.33 0.92
N LEU A 73 12.74 -4.77 -0.19
CA LEU A 73 12.02 -5.31 -1.35
C LEU A 73 11.10 -6.49 -1.01
N PRO A 74 11.57 -7.60 -0.40
CA PRO A 74 10.71 -8.73 -0.06
C PRO A 74 9.63 -8.34 0.97
N MET A 75 9.99 -7.55 1.98
CA MET A 75 9.04 -7.10 3.01
C MET A 75 7.97 -6.17 2.44
N PHE A 76 8.32 -5.35 1.44
CA PHE A 76 7.39 -4.48 0.74
C PHE A 76 6.38 -5.29 -0.08
N ASN A 77 6.85 -6.32 -0.79
CA ASN A 77 5.96 -7.23 -1.54
C ASN A 77 5.02 -8.04 -0.63
N GLU A 78 5.50 -8.46 0.55
CA GLU A 78 4.66 -9.08 1.57
C GLU A 78 3.57 -8.11 2.07
N ALA A 79 3.94 -6.86 2.34
CA ALA A 79 2.99 -5.83 2.75
C ALA A 79 1.95 -5.53 1.66
N LEU A 80 2.35 -5.46 0.39
CA LEU A 80 1.42 -5.31 -0.73
C LEU A 80 0.40 -6.44 -0.78
N THR A 81 0.88 -7.68 -0.70
CA THR A 81 0.01 -8.88 -0.70
C THR A 81 -0.97 -8.85 0.48
N PHE A 82 -0.52 -8.40 1.65
CA PHE A 82 -1.38 -8.22 2.82
C PHE A 82 -2.48 -7.17 2.59
N VAL A 83 -2.13 -6.02 2.02
CA VAL A 83 -3.07 -4.93 1.72
C VAL A 83 -4.08 -5.37 0.65
N GLU A 84 -3.65 -6.06 -0.39
CA GLU A 84 -4.52 -6.65 -1.42
C GLU A 84 -5.56 -7.59 -0.80
N ARG A 85 -5.12 -8.45 0.12
CA ARG A 85 -6.02 -9.34 0.86
C ARG A 85 -7.04 -8.55 1.68
N LEU A 86 -6.62 -7.50 2.39
CA LEU A 86 -7.54 -6.65 3.15
C LEU A 86 -8.57 -5.96 2.26
N ALA A 87 -8.14 -5.45 1.10
CA ALA A 87 -9.00 -4.81 0.11
C ALA A 87 -10.03 -5.79 -0.47
N SER A 88 -9.62 -7.02 -0.79
CA SER A 88 -10.54 -8.09 -1.25
C SER A 88 -11.62 -8.45 -0.22
N GLY A 89 -11.30 -8.30 1.07
CA GLY A 89 -12.22 -8.51 2.19
C GLY A 89 -13.22 -7.37 2.42
N LYS A 90 -13.25 -6.34 1.57
CA LYS A 90 -14.07 -5.13 1.73
C LYS A 90 -13.83 -4.39 3.06
N ASN A 91 -12.63 -4.53 3.62
CA ASN A 91 -12.25 -3.82 4.82
C ASN A 91 -11.99 -2.34 4.52
N LYS A 92 -12.28 -1.47 5.48
CA LYS A 92 -11.97 -0.04 5.37
C LYS A 92 -10.52 0.20 5.77
N ILE A 93 -9.73 0.76 4.86
CA ILE A 93 -8.32 1.11 5.09
C ILE A 93 -8.23 2.61 5.32
N LEU A 94 -7.63 3.02 6.43
CA LEU A 94 -7.43 4.43 6.75
C LEU A 94 -6.03 4.86 6.35
N PHE A 95 -5.95 5.85 5.47
CA PHE A 95 -4.69 6.45 5.05
C PHE A 95 -4.29 7.58 6.01
N VAL A 96 -3.04 7.61 6.47
CA VAL A 96 -2.58 8.62 7.42
C VAL A 96 -1.24 9.19 6.98
N GLY A 97 -1.18 10.50 6.78
CA GLY A 97 0.06 11.19 6.44
C GLY A 97 -0.03 12.68 6.69
N THR A 98 0.52 13.12 7.82
CA THR A 98 0.40 14.51 8.30
C THR A 98 1.57 15.41 7.86
N LYS A 99 2.61 14.83 7.25
CA LYS A 99 3.79 15.56 6.81
C LYS A 99 3.44 16.42 5.59
N ARG A 100 3.97 17.65 5.52
CA ARG A 100 3.74 18.57 4.39
C ARG A 100 4.02 17.96 3.01
N SER A 101 5.05 17.11 2.90
CA SER A 101 5.41 16.42 1.66
C SER A 101 4.51 15.22 1.33
N ALA A 102 3.75 14.71 2.30
CA ALA A 102 2.93 13.51 2.16
C ALA A 102 1.43 13.82 2.11
N GLY A 103 0.95 14.87 2.79
CA GLY A 103 -0.48 15.14 2.96
C GLY A 103 -1.25 15.18 1.65
N LYS A 104 -0.78 15.96 0.67
CA LYS A 104 -1.41 16.05 -0.66
C LYS A 104 -1.45 14.70 -1.38
N ILE A 105 -0.34 13.95 -1.38
CA ILE A 105 -0.25 12.64 -2.02
C ILE A 105 -1.23 11.67 -1.36
N VAL A 106 -1.27 11.64 -0.03
CA VAL A 106 -2.15 10.75 0.73
C VAL A 106 -3.62 11.07 0.47
N ALA A 107 -4.00 12.34 0.41
CA ALA A 107 -5.36 12.76 0.11
C ALA A 107 -5.79 12.39 -1.32
N GLU A 108 -4.91 12.63 -2.31
CA GLU A 108 -5.16 12.29 -3.72
C GLU A 108 -5.32 10.78 -3.92
N GLU A 109 -4.39 9.99 -3.41
CA GLU A 109 -4.43 8.52 -3.56
C GLU A 109 -5.63 7.88 -2.86
N ALA A 110 -5.94 8.36 -1.64
CA ALA A 110 -7.08 7.85 -0.89
C ALA A 110 -8.42 8.23 -1.54
N ALA A 111 -8.52 9.44 -2.11
CA ALA A 111 -9.70 9.85 -2.86
C ALA A 111 -9.90 8.99 -4.12
N ARG A 112 -8.82 8.64 -4.84
CA ARG A 112 -8.90 7.75 -6.02
C ARG A 112 -9.45 6.37 -5.70
N CYS A 113 -9.08 5.80 -4.55
CA CYS A 113 -9.57 4.49 -4.11
C CYS A 113 -10.83 4.56 -3.25
N GLY A 114 -11.40 5.75 -3.01
CA GLY A 114 -12.57 5.94 -2.16
C GLY A 114 -12.37 5.56 -0.68
N SER A 115 -11.12 5.55 -0.21
CA SER A 115 -10.77 5.20 1.17
C SER A 115 -10.72 6.44 2.07
N PRO A 116 -11.04 6.32 3.37
CA PRO A 116 -10.89 7.42 4.31
C PRO A 116 -9.41 7.78 4.52
N TYR A 117 -9.12 9.07 4.75
CA TYR A 117 -7.77 9.56 4.99
C TYR A 117 -7.68 10.66 6.05
N VAL A 118 -6.47 10.87 6.58
CA VAL A 118 -6.07 11.98 7.45
C VAL A 118 -4.75 12.55 6.92
N ASP A 119 -4.82 13.73 6.32
CA ASP A 119 -3.71 14.47 5.71
C ASP A 119 -3.24 15.68 6.53
N HIS A 120 -4.10 16.19 7.41
CA HIS A 120 -3.81 17.31 8.32
C HIS A 120 -3.42 16.79 9.71
N ARG A 121 -4.12 17.21 10.77
CA ARG A 121 -3.81 16.85 12.14
C ARG A 121 -4.51 15.56 12.55
N TRP A 122 -3.74 14.59 13.01
CA TRP A 122 -4.27 13.43 13.72
C TRP A 122 -4.67 13.83 15.14
N LEU A 123 -5.97 13.72 15.46
CA LEU A 123 -6.47 13.99 16.81
C LEU A 123 -6.31 12.74 17.68
N GLY A 124 -5.81 12.93 18.91
CA GLY A 124 -5.78 11.87 19.90
C GLY A 124 -7.17 11.29 20.11
N GLY A 125 -7.28 9.96 20.14
CA GLY A 125 -8.56 9.27 20.32
C GLY A 125 -9.40 9.07 19.06
N MET A 126 -8.90 9.38 17.86
CA MET A 126 -9.62 9.14 16.59
C MET A 126 -10.09 7.68 16.43
N LEU A 127 -9.27 6.70 16.82
CA LEU A 127 -9.61 5.28 16.75
C LEU A 127 -10.18 4.73 18.06
N THR A 128 -9.67 5.18 19.22
CA THR A 128 -10.01 4.60 20.53
C THR A 128 -11.25 5.24 21.16
N ASN A 129 -11.54 6.52 20.88
CA ASN A 129 -12.70 7.25 21.40
C ASN A 129 -13.65 7.66 20.27
N PHE A 130 -14.09 6.67 19.48
CA PHE A 130 -14.92 6.92 18.31
C PHE A 130 -16.29 7.51 18.64
N LYS A 131 -16.85 7.23 19.84
CA LYS A 131 -18.15 7.76 20.29
C LYS A 131 -18.16 9.30 20.30
N THR A 132 -17.12 9.90 20.87
CA THR A 132 -17.00 11.36 20.98
C THR A 132 -16.66 12.01 19.63
N ILE A 133 -15.79 11.37 18.86
CA ILE A 133 -15.41 11.86 17.52
C ILE A 133 -16.63 11.87 16.60
N ARG A 134 -17.47 10.84 16.64
CA ARG A 134 -18.69 10.77 15.85
C ARG A 134 -19.68 11.89 16.19
N GLN A 135 -19.76 12.29 17.47
CA GLN A 135 -20.58 13.44 17.88
C GLN A 135 -20.04 14.75 17.30
N SER A 136 -18.73 14.92 17.30
CA SER A 136 -18.07 16.10 16.71
C SER A 136 -18.32 16.19 15.20
N ILE A 137 -18.26 15.05 14.49
CA ILE A 137 -18.59 14.98 13.06
C ILE A 137 -20.07 15.29 12.82
N LYS A 138 -20.98 14.81 13.68
CA LYS A 138 -22.42 15.10 13.57
C LYS A 138 -22.72 16.60 13.71
N ARG A 139 -21.96 17.32 14.54
CA ARG A 139 -22.11 18.77 14.72
C ARG A 139 -21.65 19.60 13.51
N LEU A 140 -20.74 19.05 12.71
CA LEU A 140 -20.23 19.70 11.49
C LEU A 140 -21.20 19.59 10.30
N ARG A 141 -22.15 18.65 10.36
CA ARG A 141 -23.22 18.49 9.37
C ARG A 141 -24.37 19.44 9.67
#